data_AF-A0A9X4L611-F1
#
_entry.id   AF-A0A9X4L611-F1
#
_cell.length_a   1.000
_cell.length_b   1.000
_cell.length_c   1.000
_cell.angle_alpha   90.00
_cell.angle_beta   90.00
_cell.angle_gamma   90.00
#
_symmetry.space_group_name_H-M   'P 1'
#
loop_
_entity.id
_entity.type
_entity.pdbx_description
1 polymer ?
#
loop_
_entity_poly.entity_id
_entity_poly.type
_entity_poly.pdbx_seq_one_letter_code
_entity_poly.pdbx_strand_id
1 'polypeptide(L)'
;MPINEQQTQQLATKIEELLESRDFGNELASNDAYLYEEMVKDAFEQNDMPSDIEPKDVQHKLNLKSKLTAEAWGELLGREVIHNDIELKEHLENEDDIVQEMLNRIDGNFEATLEIEEELSEVRNRVPDMKTLSDDLELSYDEPTFIEHLKENENEILNEKVRELASDDGISNDVPLSKIEYETHVNLTTDFDTLAEKYLEDAKEHGNSSMYASENIFNILEKEKAYELDIEITSDAEEIAQ
;
A
#
# COMPACT_ATOMS: atom_id res chain seq x y z
N MET A 1 9.13 51.89 -18.43
CA MET A 1 7.72 52.19 -18.79
C MET A 1 7.02 50.86 -18.79
N PRO A 2 5.81 50.75 -18.21
CA PRO A 2 5.07 49.50 -18.24
C PRO A 2 4.94 48.99 -19.67
N ILE A 3 4.98 47.68 -19.84
CA ILE A 3 4.88 47.07 -21.17
C ILE A 3 3.54 47.45 -21.83
N ASN A 4 3.58 47.67 -23.14
CA ASN A 4 2.41 48.03 -23.92
C ASN A 4 1.59 46.79 -24.34
N GLU A 5 0.40 47.00 -24.89
CA GLU A 5 -0.53 45.93 -25.29
C GLU A 5 0.09 44.92 -26.26
N GLN A 6 0.93 45.38 -27.20
CA GLN A 6 1.61 44.51 -28.15
C GLN A 6 2.64 43.61 -27.47
N GLN A 7 3.32 44.13 -26.46
CA GLN A 7 4.30 43.39 -25.65
C GLN A 7 3.62 42.39 -24.71
N THR A 8 2.49 42.76 -24.11
CA THR A 8 1.67 41.84 -23.33
C THR A 8 1.18 40.67 -24.19
N GLN A 9 0.80 40.93 -25.45
CA GLN A 9 0.41 39.85 -26.36
C GLN A 9 1.57 38.90 -26.69
N GLN A 10 2.78 39.42 -26.87
CA GLN A 10 3.97 38.58 -27.10
C GLN A 10 4.24 37.66 -25.92
N LEU A 11 4.13 38.19 -24.70
CA LEU A 11 4.27 37.42 -23.47
C LEU A 11 3.15 36.36 -23.36
N ALA A 12 1.90 36.72 -23.66
CA ALA A 12 0.78 35.79 -23.64
C ALA A 12 0.98 34.64 -24.62
N THR A 13 1.43 34.89 -25.85
CA THR A 13 1.74 33.82 -26.81
C THR A 13 2.82 32.89 -26.27
N LYS A 14 3.87 33.43 -25.63
CA LYS A 14 4.91 32.59 -25.04
C LYS A 14 4.39 31.74 -23.89
N ILE A 15 3.53 32.31 -23.05
CA ILE A 15 2.91 31.59 -21.93
C ILE A 15 1.98 30.48 -22.43
N GLU A 16 1.24 30.72 -23.51
CA GLU A 16 0.41 29.70 -24.15
C GLU A 16 1.25 28.49 -24.60
N GLU A 17 2.38 28.75 -25.28
CA GLU A 17 3.34 27.69 -25.66
C GLU A 17 3.85 26.91 -24.44
N LEU A 18 4.16 27.59 -23.34
CA LEU A 18 4.66 26.96 -22.11
C LEU A 18 3.58 26.12 -21.43
N LEU A 19 2.34 26.62 -21.34
CA LEU A 19 1.20 25.90 -20.77
C LEU A 19 0.88 24.61 -21.54
N GLU A 20 1.15 24.56 -22.84
CA GLU A 20 0.93 23.37 -23.66
C GLU A 20 2.11 22.39 -23.67
N SER A 21 3.34 22.89 -23.52
CA SER A 21 4.56 22.09 -23.74
C SER A 21 5.30 21.67 -22.46
N ARG A 22 5.13 22.40 -21.36
CA ARG A 22 5.83 22.13 -20.09
C ARG A 22 4.92 21.39 -19.11
N ASP A 23 5.54 20.52 -18.32
CA ASP A 23 4.90 19.83 -17.21
C ASP A 23 5.13 20.61 -15.91
N PHE A 24 4.22 21.51 -15.59
CA PHE A 24 4.34 22.37 -14.41
C PHE A 24 4.44 21.60 -13.10
N GLY A 25 3.91 20.37 -13.02
CA GLY A 25 4.05 19.52 -11.83
C GLY A 25 5.50 19.07 -11.62
N ASN A 26 6.16 18.61 -12.68
CA ASN A 26 7.58 18.25 -12.64
C ASN A 26 8.49 19.47 -12.44
N GLU A 27 8.14 20.60 -13.05
CA GLU A 27 8.86 21.87 -12.84
C GLU A 27 8.74 22.30 -11.37
N LEU A 28 7.57 22.17 -10.74
CA LEU A 28 7.40 22.44 -9.30
C LEU A 28 8.25 21.50 -8.44
N ALA A 29 8.26 20.19 -8.72
CA ALA A 29 9.09 19.22 -7.99
C ALA A 29 10.58 19.60 -8.00
N SER A 30 11.04 20.19 -9.11
CA SER A 30 12.43 20.60 -9.30
C SER A 30 12.76 21.94 -8.65
N ASN A 31 11.80 22.88 -8.63
CA ASN A 31 12.00 24.24 -8.12
C ASN A 31 11.69 24.37 -6.62
N ASP A 32 10.66 23.69 -6.14
CA ASP A 32 10.22 23.69 -4.74
C ASP A 32 9.68 22.31 -4.34
N ALA A 33 10.60 21.41 -3.98
CA ALA A 33 10.27 20.06 -3.54
C ALA A 33 9.39 20.06 -2.27
N TYR A 34 9.52 21.07 -1.40
CA TYR A 34 8.73 21.13 -0.17
C TYR A 34 7.26 21.42 -0.49
N LEU A 35 7.01 22.45 -1.31
CA LEU A 35 5.66 22.77 -1.75
C LEU A 35 5.05 21.63 -2.57
N TYR A 36 5.84 20.98 -3.44
CA TYR A 36 5.39 19.79 -4.17
C TYR A 36 4.90 18.70 -3.21
N GLU A 37 5.69 18.35 -2.19
CA GLU A 37 5.30 17.33 -1.20
C GLU A 37 4.05 17.71 -0.41
N GLU A 38 3.91 18.99 -0.01
CA GLU A 38 2.69 19.46 0.66
C GLU A 38 1.47 19.32 -0.24
N MET A 39 1.56 19.74 -1.51
CA MET A 39 0.45 19.63 -2.46
C MET A 39 0.08 18.18 -2.77
N VAL A 40 1.06 17.28 -2.82
CA VAL A 40 0.80 15.84 -2.97
C VAL A 40 0.06 15.31 -1.74
N LYS A 41 0.50 15.65 -0.52
CA LYS A 41 -0.18 15.20 0.72
C LYS A 41 -1.63 15.70 0.78
N ASP A 42 -1.86 16.97 0.49
CA ASP A 42 -3.20 17.55 0.46
C ASP A 42 -4.08 16.84 -0.57
N ALA A 43 -3.53 16.48 -1.73
CA ALA A 43 -4.26 15.74 -2.75
C ALA A 43 -4.51 14.27 -2.35
N PHE A 44 -3.62 13.62 -1.61
CA PHE A 44 -3.87 12.29 -1.02
C PHE A 44 -5.06 12.35 -0.06
N GLU A 45 -5.09 13.34 0.84
CA GLU A 45 -6.21 13.53 1.79
C GLU A 45 -7.53 13.77 1.06
N GLN A 46 -7.53 14.56 -0.02
CA GLN A 46 -8.74 14.85 -0.81
C GLN A 46 -9.25 13.65 -1.63
N ASN A 47 -8.36 12.73 -2.02
CA ASN A 47 -8.72 11.52 -2.76
C ASN A 47 -9.13 10.36 -1.84
N ASP A 48 -9.39 10.62 -0.56
CA ASP A 48 -9.70 9.61 0.46
C ASP A 48 -8.64 8.49 0.50
N MET A 49 -7.37 8.84 0.29
CA MET A 49 -6.29 7.87 0.35
C MET A 49 -6.21 7.26 1.76
N PRO A 50 -6.03 5.93 1.87
CA PRO A 50 -5.87 5.29 3.17
C PRO A 50 -4.70 5.91 3.95
N SER A 51 -4.92 6.18 5.24
CA SER A 51 -3.92 6.86 6.09
C SER A 51 -2.64 6.06 6.34
N ASP A 52 -2.70 4.76 6.05
CA ASP A 52 -1.61 3.78 6.07
C ASP A 52 -0.67 3.89 4.85
N ILE A 53 -1.09 4.58 3.78
CA ILE A 53 -0.30 4.75 2.55
C ILE A 53 0.26 6.17 2.50
N GLU A 54 1.59 6.30 2.57
CA GLU A 54 2.24 7.58 2.37
C GLU A 54 2.51 7.85 0.88
N PRO A 55 2.68 9.12 0.45
CA PRO A 55 3.01 9.44 -0.93
C PRO A 55 4.25 8.73 -1.49
N LYS A 56 5.24 8.44 -0.65
CA LYS A 56 6.45 7.71 -1.04
C LYS A 56 6.18 6.24 -1.38
N ASP A 57 5.05 5.70 -0.93
CA ASP A 57 4.67 4.30 -1.10
C ASP A 57 3.93 4.06 -2.41
N VAL A 58 3.71 5.11 -3.23
CA VAL A 58 2.94 5.04 -4.47
C VAL A 58 3.60 5.82 -5.59
N GLN A 59 3.62 5.28 -6.80
CA GLN A 59 3.93 6.06 -7.99
C GLN A 59 2.78 7.03 -8.29
N HIS A 60 3.10 8.31 -8.22
CA HIS A 60 2.13 9.38 -8.39
C HIS A 60 2.75 10.52 -9.19
N LYS A 61 1.88 11.27 -9.85
CA LYS A 61 2.24 12.45 -10.62
C LYS A 61 1.33 13.60 -10.24
N LEU A 62 1.92 14.72 -9.83
CA LEU A 62 1.19 15.97 -9.66
C LEU A 62 0.99 16.60 -11.05
N ASN A 63 -0.26 16.81 -11.44
CA ASN A 63 -0.61 17.55 -12.64
C ASN A 63 -1.13 18.94 -12.24
N LEU A 64 -0.44 20.00 -12.70
CA LEU A 64 -0.82 21.38 -12.46
C LEU A 64 -1.44 21.98 -13.71
N LYS A 65 -2.72 22.36 -13.62
CA LYS A 65 -3.44 22.99 -14.72
C LYS A 65 -3.72 24.46 -14.39
N SER A 66 -3.35 25.37 -15.28
CA SER A 66 -3.65 26.78 -15.11
C SER A 66 -5.16 27.04 -15.11
N LYS A 67 -5.63 27.83 -14.14
CA LYS A 67 -6.99 28.39 -14.09
C LYS A 67 -7.11 29.69 -14.89
N LEU A 68 -5.97 30.35 -15.15
CA LEU A 68 -5.90 31.56 -15.94
C LEU A 68 -5.62 31.25 -17.42
N THR A 69 -6.14 32.09 -18.31
CA THR A 69 -5.74 32.09 -19.72
C THR A 69 -4.35 32.68 -19.87
N ALA A 70 -3.68 32.40 -20.99
CA ALA A 70 -2.36 32.95 -21.27
C ALA A 70 -2.35 34.50 -21.32
N GLU A 71 -3.43 35.11 -21.81
CA GLU A 71 -3.64 36.55 -21.78
C GLU A 71 -3.71 37.11 -20.35
N ALA A 72 -4.50 36.46 -19.48
CA ALA A 72 -4.61 36.86 -18.08
C ALA A 72 -3.27 36.71 -17.33
N TRP A 73 -2.50 35.66 -17.63
CA TRP A 73 -1.13 35.52 -17.14
C TRP A 73 -0.20 36.64 -17.65
N GLY A 74 -0.27 36.96 -18.94
CA GLY A 74 0.52 38.04 -19.54
C GLY A 74 0.22 39.39 -18.89
N GLU A 75 -1.04 39.69 -18.63
CA GLU A 75 -1.44 40.90 -17.89
C GLU A 75 -0.94 40.89 -16.44
N LEU A 76 -1.04 39.75 -15.76
CA LEU A 76 -0.60 39.59 -14.38
C LEU A 76 0.91 39.83 -14.25
N LEU A 77 1.72 39.12 -15.06
CA LEU A 77 3.18 39.24 -15.05
C LEU A 77 3.63 40.62 -15.55
N GLY A 78 2.97 41.18 -16.56
CA GLY A 78 3.23 42.54 -17.03
C GLY A 78 2.92 43.63 -16.01
N ARG A 79 2.03 43.36 -15.05
CA ARG A 79 1.71 44.28 -13.95
C ARG A 79 2.67 44.12 -12.77
N GLU A 80 3.05 42.89 -12.45
CA GLU A 80 3.66 42.56 -11.15
C GLU A 80 5.15 42.20 -11.22
N VAL A 81 5.66 41.83 -12.38
CA VAL A 81 7.04 41.34 -12.55
C VAL A 81 7.78 42.13 -13.62
N ILE A 82 7.14 42.31 -14.79
CA ILE A 82 7.78 42.84 -15.99
C ILE A 82 7.38 44.29 -16.18
N HIS A 83 8.24 45.22 -15.75
CA HIS A 83 7.94 46.65 -15.69
C HIS A 83 8.55 47.46 -16.83
N ASN A 84 9.38 46.83 -17.68
CA ASN A 84 9.99 47.47 -18.84
C ASN A 84 10.41 46.50 -19.96
N ASP A 85 10.74 47.06 -21.12
CA ASP A 85 11.14 46.34 -22.33
C ASP A 85 12.39 45.47 -22.18
N ILE A 86 13.30 45.81 -21.26
CA ILE A 86 14.54 45.06 -21.06
C ILE A 86 14.21 43.78 -20.30
N GLU A 87 13.50 43.89 -19.18
CA GLU A 87 13.01 42.76 -18.40
C GLU A 87 12.15 41.82 -19.26
N LEU A 88 11.26 42.38 -20.08
CA LEU A 88 10.45 41.58 -21.00
C LEU A 88 11.31 40.71 -21.92
N LYS A 89 12.37 41.28 -22.49
CA LYS A 89 13.27 40.52 -23.37
C LYS A 89 14.02 39.43 -22.62
N GLU A 90 14.50 39.73 -21.41
CA GLU A 90 15.19 38.75 -20.57
C GLU A 90 14.28 37.54 -20.29
N HIS A 91 13.03 37.78 -19.88
CA HIS A 91 12.05 36.71 -19.67
C HIS A 91 11.68 35.96 -20.96
N LEU A 92 11.52 36.66 -22.10
CA LEU A 92 11.20 36.00 -23.37
C LEU A 92 12.37 35.14 -23.90
N GLU A 93 13.62 35.49 -23.54
CA GLU A 93 14.82 34.72 -23.89
C GLU A 93 15.09 33.56 -22.91
N ASN A 94 14.49 33.60 -21.71
CA ASN A 94 14.61 32.58 -20.68
C ASN A 94 13.24 32.05 -20.24
N GLU A 95 12.78 30.99 -20.90
CA GLU A 95 11.51 30.33 -20.60
C GLU A 95 11.38 29.88 -19.14
N ASP A 96 12.47 29.40 -18.55
CA ASP A 96 12.46 28.87 -17.19
C ASP A 96 12.15 29.98 -16.17
N ASP A 97 12.53 31.24 -16.44
CA ASP A 97 12.18 32.38 -15.59
C ASP A 97 10.66 32.65 -15.63
N ILE A 98 10.02 32.52 -16.80
CA ILE A 98 8.56 32.68 -16.92
C ILE A 98 7.85 31.56 -16.15
N VAL A 99 8.31 30.32 -16.29
CA VAL A 99 7.77 29.17 -15.56
C VAL A 99 7.91 29.39 -14.04
N GLN A 100 9.07 29.82 -13.57
CA GLN A 100 9.32 30.08 -12.17
C GLN A 100 8.40 31.19 -11.63
N GLU A 101 8.21 32.28 -12.37
CA GLU A 101 7.31 33.37 -11.96
C GLU A 101 5.83 32.96 -11.90
N MET A 102 5.42 32.02 -12.76
CA MET A 102 4.09 31.40 -12.71
C MET A 102 3.96 30.47 -11.49
N LEU A 103 4.97 29.64 -11.20
CA LEU A 103 4.99 28.75 -10.04
C LEU A 103 5.06 29.51 -8.70
N ASN A 104 5.78 30.63 -8.63
CA ASN A 104 5.79 31.52 -7.47
C ASN A 104 4.40 32.11 -7.16
N ARG A 105 3.45 32.02 -8.09
CA ARG A 105 2.06 32.47 -7.98
C ARG A 105 1.09 31.32 -8.16
N ILE A 106 1.47 30.11 -7.76
CA ILE A 106 0.64 28.92 -7.89
C ILE A 106 -0.70 29.06 -7.16
N ASP A 107 -0.69 29.71 -6.00
CA ASP A 107 -1.84 29.90 -5.12
C ASP A 107 -3.00 30.59 -5.84
N GLY A 108 -4.11 29.86 -5.99
CA GLY A 108 -5.32 30.35 -6.62
C GLY A 108 -5.29 30.41 -8.16
N ASN A 109 -4.10 30.32 -8.78
CA ASN A 109 -3.95 30.40 -10.24
C ASN A 109 -3.78 29.04 -10.91
N PHE A 110 -3.41 28.00 -10.16
CA PHE A 110 -3.41 26.62 -10.64
C PHE A 110 -4.46 25.76 -9.94
N GLU A 111 -4.93 24.75 -10.66
CA GLU A 111 -5.64 23.58 -10.14
C GLU A 111 -4.64 22.43 -10.08
N ALA A 112 -4.52 21.84 -8.89
CA ALA A 112 -3.65 20.70 -8.67
C ALA A 112 -4.50 19.44 -8.65
N THR A 113 -4.11 18.48 -9.48
CA THR A 113 -4.72 17.15 -9.52
C THR A 113 -3.63 16.12 -9.40
N LEU A 114 -3.82 15.15 -8.53
CA LEU A 114 -2.90 14.03 -8.38
C LEU A 114 -3.40 12.86 -9.23
N GLU A 115 -2.53 12.37 -10.09
CA GLU A 115 -2.73 11.12 -10.80
C GLU A 115 -1.93 10.03 -10.08
N ILE A 116 -2.63 8.98 -9.66
CA ILE A 116 -2.02 7.79 -9.06
C ILE A 116 -1.87 6.77 -10.17
N GLU A 117 -0.63 6.38 -10.47
CA GLU A 117 -0.31 5.50 -11.61
C GLU A 117 -0.40 4.00 -11.25
N GLU A 118 -0.53 3.68 -9.95
CA GLU A 118 -0.66 2.31 -9.42
C GLU A 118 -2.08 2.03 -8.90
N GLU A 119 -2.55 0.78 -9.00
CA GLU A 119 -3.78 0.38 -8.31
C GLU A 119 -3.53 0.26 -6.80
N LEU A 120 -4.48 0.75 -5.98
CA LEU A 120 -4.36 0.71 -4.51
C LEU A 120 -4.17 -0.70 -3.94
N SER A 121 -4.74 -1.71 -4.59
CA SER A 121 -4.54 -3.13 -4.26
C SER A 121 -3.07 -3.54 -4.40
N GLU A 122 -2.38 -3.08 -5.43
CA GLU A 122 -0.97 -3.38 -5.66
C GLU A 122 -0.07 -2.71 -4.62
N VAL A 123 -0.41 -1.47 -4.23
CA VAL A 123 0.29 -0.73 -3.16
C VAL A 123 0.16 -1.45 -1.81
N ARG A 124 -1.07 -1.85 -1.44
CA ARG A 124 -1.35 -2.55 -0.17
C ARG A 124 -0.67 -3.90 -0.07
N ASN A 125 -0.57 -4.62 -1.19
CA ASN A 125 0.21 -5.85 -1.23
C ASN A 125 1.70 -5.59 -0.97
N ARG A 126 2.26 -4.45 -1.42
CA ARG A 126 3.68 -4.09 -1.24
C ARG A 126 4.00 -3.54 0.16
N VAL A 127 3.06 -2.84 0.78
CA VAL A 127 3.20 -2.26 2.12
C VAL A 127 2.14 -2.86 3.03
N PRO A 128 2.42 -4.03 3.64
CA PRO A 128 1.50 -4.66 4.57
C PRO A 128 1.17 -3.72 5.72
N ASP A 129 -0.13 -3.48 5.94
CA ASP A 129 -0.65 -2.94 7.18
C ASP A 129 -1.29 -4.06 8.02
N MET A 130 -1.64 -3.75 9.26
CA MET A 130 -2.24 -4.70 10.19
C MET A 130 -3.50 -5.34 9.60
N LYS A 131 -4.33 -4.55 8.91
CA LYS A 131 -5.60 -5.01 8.37
C LYS A 131 -5.40 -5.95 7.18
N THR A 132 -4.57 -5.55 6.23
CA THR A 132 -4.27 -6.34 5.03
C THR A 132 -3.61 -7.65 5.41
N LEU A 133 -2.68 -7.64 6.37
CA LEU A 133 -2.06 -8.87 6.87
C LEU A 133 -3.08 -9.77 7.60
N SER A 134 -3.98 -9.21 8.40
CA SER A 134 -5.03 -10.00 9.06
C SER A 134 -5.95 -10.69 8.04
N ASP A 135 -6.45 -9.92 7.06
CA ASP A 135 -7.29 -10.43 5.98
C ASP A 135 -6.54 -11.52 5.17
N ASP A 136 -5.26 -11.32 4.86
CA ASP A 136 -4.45 -12.29 4.12
C ASP A 136 -4.15 -13.56 4.91
N LEU A 137 -3.93 -13.46 6.23
CA LEU A 137 -3.76 -14.61 7.12
C LEU A 137 -5.04 -15.44 7.21
N GLU A 138 -6.20 -14.78 7.33
CA GLU A 138 -7.51 -15.43 7.33
C GLU A 138 -7.77 -16.13 6.00
N LEU A 139 -7.53 -15.45 4.87
CA LEU A 139 -7.72 -16.01 3.53
C LEU A 139 -6.77 -17.17 3.22
N SER A 140 -5.56 -17.14 3.77
CA SER A 140 -4.56 -18.20 3.57
C SER A 140 -4.80 -19.42 4.47
N TYR A 141 -5.60 -19.29 5.52
CA TYR A 141 -5.90 -20.37 6.43
C TYR A 141 -6.96 -21.32 5.85
N ASP A 142 -6.58 -22.57 5.65
CA ASP A 142 -7.48 -23.68 5.34
C ASP A 142 -7.31 -24.78 6.39
N GLU A 143 -8.35 -25.04 7.18
CA GLU A 143 -8.32 -26.00 8.29
C GLU A 143 -7.94 -27.43 7.83
N PRO A 144 -8.54 -28.01 6.77
CA PRO A 144 -8.13 -29.32 6.26
C PRO A 144 -6.64 -29.39 5.92
N THR A 145 -6.12 -28.38 5.21
CA THR A 145 -4.70 -28.32 4.85
C THR A 145 -3.81 -28.17 6.09
N PHE A 146 -4.24 -27.39 7.09
CA PHE A 146 -3.50 -27.26 8.35
C PHE A 146 -3.46 -28.59 9.12
N ILE A 147 -4.56 -29.34 9.17
CA ILE A 147 -4.60 -30.68 9.78
C ILE A 147 -3.63 -31.63 9.07
N GLU A 148 -3.61 -31.62 7.73
CA GLU A 148 -2.65 -32.41 6.95
C GLU A 148 -1.20 -32.02 7.27
N HIS A 149 -0.92 -30.72 7.36
CA HIS A 149 0.40 -30.20 7.75
C HIS A 149 0.85 -30.72 9.13
N LEU A 150 -0.04 -30.69 10.13
CA LEU A 150 0.26 -31.21 11.47
C LEU A 150 0.57 -32.72 11.45
N LYS A 151 -0.15 -33.49 10.62
CA LYS A 151 0.07 -34.94 10.45
C LYS A 151 1.40 -35.23 9.77
N GLU A 152 1.71 -34.53 8.68
CA GLU A 152 2.94 -34.72 7.90
C GLU A 152 4.20 -34.37 8.69
N ASN A 153 4.11 -33.37 9.57
CA ASN A 153 5.24 -32.92 10.41
C ASN A 153 5.35 -33.66 11.75
N GLU A 154 4.55 -34.72 11.97
CA GLU A 154 4.52 -35.49 13.22
C GLU A 154 4.37 -34.59 14.47
N ASN A 155 3.48 -33.58 14.39
CA ASN A 155 3.32 -32.57 15.43
C ASN A 155 3.07 -33.19 16.82
N GLU A 156 3.85 -32.76 17.81
CA GLU A 156 3.86 -33.35 19.17
C GLU A 156 2.52 -33.21 19.88
N ILE A 157 1.85 -32.05 19.74
CA ILE A 157 0.56 -31.76 20.40
C ILE A 157 -0.54 -32.66 19.84
N LEU A 158 -0.57 -32.84 18.51
CA LEU A 158 -1.52 -33.74 17.85
C LEU A 158 -1.28 -35.18 18.31
N ASN A 159 -0.04 -35.65 18.23
CA ASN A 159 0.32 -37.02 18.57
C ASN A 159 0.04 -37.37 20.04
N GLU A 160 0.32 -36.44 20.96
CA GLU A 160 0.02 -36.61 22.39
C GLU A 160 -1.48 -36.72 22.64
N LYS A 161 -2.29 -35.81 22.06
CA LYS A 161 -3.75 -35.84 22.23
C LYS A 161 -4.40 -37.08 21.64
N VAL A 162 -4.01 -37.49 20.43
CA VAL A 162 -4.52 -38.75 19.83
C VAL A 162 -4.17 -39.93 20.74
N ARG A 163 -2.96 -39.94 21.31
CA ARG A 163 -2.54 -41.04 22.17
C ARG A 163 -3.33 -41.11 23.47
N GLU A 164 -3.56 -39.96 24.10
CA GLU A 164 -4.34 -39.81 25.32
C GLU A 164 -5.77 -40.32 25.12
N LEU A 165 -6.47 -39.80 24.10
CA LEU A 165 -7.85 -40.18 23.80
C LEU A 165 -7.98 -41.65 23.39
N ALA A 166 -7.07 -42.15 22.57
CA ALA A 166 -7.07 -43.56 22.19
C ALA A 166 -6.86 -44.48 23.42
N SER A 167 -6.04 -44.06 24.39
CA SER A 167 -5.87 -44.80 25.64
C SER A 167 -7.13 -44.78 26.50
N ASP A 168 -7.85 -43.66 26.55
CA ASP A 168 -9.12 -43.53 27.25
C ASP A 168 -10.21 -44.42 26.63
N ASP A 169 -10.18 -44.60 25.30
CA ASP A 169 -11.04 -45.52 24.55
C ASP A 169 -10.57 -46.99 24.59
N GLY A 170 -9.49 -47.29 25.32
CA GLY A 170 -9.02 -48.66 25.58
C GLY A 170 -8.05 -49.22 24.54
N ILE A 171 -7.57 -48.41 23.60
CA ILE A 171 -6.51 -48.80 22.64
C ILE A 171 -5.15 -48.77 23.36
N SER A 172 -4.41 -49.88 23.28
CA SER A 172 -3.08 -49.99 23.92
C SER A 172 -2.09 -48.93 23.39
N ASN A 173 -1.26 -48.40 24.29
CA ASN A 173 -0.17 -47.47 23.96
C ASN A 173 0.90 -48.08 23.03
N ASP A 174 0.97 -49.41 22.94
CA ASP A 174 1.89 -50.12 22.03
C ASP A 174 1.41 -50.11 20.56
N VAL A 175 0.15 -49.75 20.30
CA VAL A 175 -0.39 -49.60 18.95
C VAL A 175 0.23 -48.37 18.27
N PRO A 176 0.86 -48.48 17.09
CA PRO A 176 1.36 -47.32 16.37
C PRO A 176 0.24 -46.32 16.04
N LEU A 177 0.50 -45.01 16.21
CA LEU A 177 -0.46 -43.95 15.89
C LEU A 177 -0.97 -44.03 14.44
N SER A 178 -0.15 -44.52 13.51
CA SER A 178 -0.53 -44.72 12.11
C SER A 178 -1.63 -45.77 11.88
N LYS A 179 -1.99 -46.55 12.90
CA LYS A 179 -3.10 -47.52 12.85
C LYS A 179 -4.37 -47.03 13.55
N ILE A 180 -4.33 -45.82 14.10
CA ILE A 180 -5.48 -45.23 14.80
C ILE A 180 -6.12 -44.27 13.82
N GLU A 181 -7.31 -44.63 13.35
CA GLU A 181 -8.22 -43.75 12.63
C GLU A 181 -8.91 -42.79 13.62
N TYR A 182 -8.89 -41.51 13.26
CA TYR A 182 -9.48 -40.43 14.04
C TYR A 182 -9.92 -39.29 13.12
N GLU A 183 -10.92 -38.54 13.57
CA GLU A 183 -11.31 -37.25 13.00
C GLU A 183 -10.71 -36.12 13.85
N THR A 184 -10.41 -34.98 13.23
CA THR A 184 -9.79 -33.84 13.90
C THR A 184 -10.40 -32.55 13.39
N HIS A 185 -10.70 -31.66 14.32
CA HIS A 185 -11.10 -30.28 14.09
C HIS A 185 -10.15 -29.33 14.81
N VAL A 186 -9.97 -28.15 14.24
CA VAL A 186 -9.09 -27.11 14.76
C VAL A 186 -9.92 -25.92 15.21
N ASN A 187 -9.83 -25.58 16.49
CA ASN A 187 -10.37 -24.35 17.03
C ASN A 187 -9.22 -23.34 17.21
N LEU A 188 -9.25 -22.23 16.47
CA LEU A 188 -8.27 -21.16 16.67
C LEU A 188 -8.51 -20.48 18.01
N THR A 189 -7.45 -20.37 18.82
CA THR A 189 -7.51 -19.71 20.15
C THR A 189 -7.09 -18.25 20.11
N THR A 190 -6.57 -17.79 18.98
CA THR A 190 -6.10 -16.43 18.75
C THR A 190 -6.63 -15.97 17.40
N ASP A 191 -7.19 -14.76 17.38
CA ASP A 191 -7.70 -14.16 16.14
C ASP A 191 -6.56 -13.69 15.21
N PHE A 192 -6.89 -13.54 13.93
CA PHE A 192 -5.92 -13.12 12.91
C PHE A 192 -5.43 -11.70 13.12
N ASP A 193 -6.24 -10.81 13.73
CA ASP A 193 -5.82 -9.44 14.07
C ASP A 193 -4.66 -9.44 15.07
N THR A 194 -4.74 -10.27 16.12
CA THR A 194 -3.68 -10.41 17.11
C THR A 194 -2.42 -11.02 16.51
N LEU A 195 -2.56 -11.99 15.59
CA LEU A 195 -1.41 -12.55 14.87
C LEU A 195 -0.79 -11.52 13.93
N ALA A 196 -1.60 -10.76 13.19
CA ALA A 196 -1.14 -9.70 12.31
C ALA A 196 -0.39 -8.61 13.06
N GLU A 197 -0.86 -8.19 14.24
CA GLU A 197 -0.13 -7.22 15.08
C GLU A 197 1.28 -7.70 15.40
N LYS A 198 1.41 -8.98 15.75
CA LYS A 198 2.67 -9.57 16.20
C LYS A 198 3.66 -9.77 15.06
N TYR A 199 3.18 -10.07 13.86
CA TYR A 199 3.98 -10.44 12.69
C TYR A 199 4.04 -9.35 11.61
N LEU A 200 3.49 -8.16 11.87
CA LEU A 200 3.44 -7.06 10.91
C LEU A 200 4.83 -6.64 10.41
N GLU A 201 5.81 -6.52 11.31
CA GLU A 201 7.16 -6.11 10.92
C GLU A 201 7.85 -7.16 10.06
N ASP A 202 7.67 -8.45 10.37
CA ASP A 202 8.18 -9.56 9.55
C ASP A 202 7.54 -9.54 8.15
N ALA A 203 6.23 -9.29 8.06
CA ALA A 203 5.52 -9.18 6.78
C ALA A 203 6.00 -7.97 5.96
N LYS A 204 6.24 -6.82 6.60
CA LYS A 204 6.83 -5.64 5.96
C LYS A 204 8.24 -5.89 5.43
N GLU A 205 9.06 -6.62 6.18
CA GLU A 205 10.40 -7.03 5.71
C GLU A 205 10.32 -7.99 4.51
N HIS A 206 9.31 -8.86 4.47
CA HIS A 206 9.05 -9.74 3.32
C HIS A 206 8.58 -8.95 2.09
N GLY A 207 7.84 -7.86 2.29
CA GLY A 207 7.42 -6.93 1.24
C GLY A 207 6.21 -7.40 0.43
N ASN A 208 5.56 -8.49 0.85
CA ASN A 208 4.29 -8.95 0.30
C ASN A 208 3.44 -9.67 1.36
N SER A 209 2.31 -9.08 1.77
CA SER A 209 1.46 -9.62 2.84
C SER A 209 0.85 -10.97 2.49
N SER A 210 0.32 -11.11 1.27
CA SER A 210 -0.35 -12.33 0.80
C SER A 210 0.64 -13.50 0.65
N MET A 211 1.81 -13.24 0.08
CA MET A 211 2.88 -14.24 -0.02
C MET A 211 3.40 -14.61 1.38
N TYR A 212 3.65 -13.63 2.24
CA TYR A 212 4.05 -13.89 3.63
C TYR A 212 3.01 -14.76 4.36
N ALA A 213 1.73 -14.42 4.29
CA ALA A 213 0.65 -15.16 4.93
C ALA A 213 0.59 -16.61 4.43
N SER A 214 0.56 -16.81 3.11
CA SER A 214 0.50 -18.15 2.51
C SER A 214 1.71 -19.03 2.83
N GLU A 215 2.91 -18.45 2.97
CA GLU A 215 4.13 -19.19 3.31
C GLU A 215 4.26 -19.48 4.80
N ASN A 216 3.66 -18.66 5.68
CA ASN A 216 3.97 -18.67 7.11
C ASN A 216 2.80 -19.00 8.03
N ILE A 217 1.54 -18.98 7.57
CA ILE A 217 0.36 -19.11 8.45
C ILE A 217 0.43 -20.35 9.35
N PHE A 218 0.76 -21.54 8.83
CA PHE A 218 0.82 -22.76 9.62
C PHE A 218 1.97 -22.73 10.65
N ASN A 219 3.14 -22.25 10.24
CA ASN A 219 4.28 -22.08 11.14
C ASN A 219 3.98 -21.08 12.27
N ILE A 220 3.24 -20.00 11.96
CA ILE A 220 2.78 -19.01 12.94
C ILE A 220 1.85 -19.66 13.96
N LEU A 221 0.84 -20.40 13.49
CA LEU A 221 -0.11 -21.11 14.36
C LEU A 221 0.59 -22.11 15.29
N GLU A 222 1.56 -22.85 14.78
CA GLU A 222 2.37 -23.79 15.58
C GLU A 222 3.27 -23.09 16.60
N LYS A 223 4.01 -22.07 16.17
CA LYS A 223 4.93 -21.32 17.03
C LYS A 223 4.20 -20.60 18.17
N GLU A 224 3.05 -20.03 17.87
CA GLU A 224 2.22 -19.32 18.85
C GLU A 224 1.34 -20.25 19.69
N LYS A 225 1.23 -21.52 19.30
CA LYS A 225 0.24 -22.46 19.85
C LYS A 225 -1.17 -21.85 19.81
N ALA A 226 -1.50 -21.20 18.69
CA ALA A 226 -2.71 -20.43 18.49
C ALA A 226 -3.94 -21.29 18.13
N TYR A 227 -3.93 -22.56 18.53
CA TYR A 227 -4.98 -23.52 18.19
C TYR A 227 -5.17 -24.57 19.28
N GLU A 228 -6.39 -25.10 19.33
CA GLU A 228 -6.78 -26.26 20.09
C GLU A 228 -7.36 -27.33 19.16
N LEU A 229 -6.87 -28.56 19.32
CA LEU A 229 -7.38 -29.71 18.59
C LEU A 229 -8.55 -30.35 19.33
N ASP A 230 -9.65 -30.56 18.62
CA ASP A 230 -10.75 -31.42 19.01
C ASP A 230 -10.65 -32.72 18.18
N ILE A 231 -10.55 -33.86 18.85
CA ILE A 231 -10.21 -35.14 18.21
C ILE A 231 -11.22 -36.18 18.66
N GLU A 232 -11.74 -36.92 17.68
CA GLU A 232 -12.62 -38.06 17.92
C GLU A 232 -11.96 -39.33 17.37
N ILE A 233 -11.73 -40.32 18.23
CA ILE A 233 -11.20 -41.62 17.81
C ILE A 233 -12.35 -42.42 17.18
N THR A 234 -12.17 -42.79 15.91
CA THR A 234 -13.20 -43.53 15.15
C THR A 234 -12.88 -45.02 15.04
N SER A 235 -11.69 -45.42 15.48
CA SER A 235 -11.26 -46.82 15.46
C SER A 235 -11.86 -47.65 16.59
N ASP A 236 -12.22 -48.90 16.30
CA ASP A 236 -12.62 -49.87 17.31
C ASP A 236 -11.40 -50.57 17.94
N ALA A 237 -11.28 -50.51 19.26
CA ALA A 237 -10.24 -51.18 20.03
C ALA A 237 -10.24 -52.71 19.85
N GLU A 238 -11.41 -53.32 19.63
CA GLU A 238 -11.53 -54.77 19.38
C GLU A 238 -11.05 -55.16 17.98
N GLU A 239 -11.14 -54.27 17.00
CA GLU A 239 -10.67 -54.52 15.63
C GLU A 239 -9.16 -54.33 15.50
N ILE A 240 -8.56 -53.37 16.22
CA ILE A 240 -7.11 -53.11 16.17
C ILE A 240 -6.29 -54.16 16.94
N ALA A 241 -6.90 -54.86 17.90
CA ALA A 241 -6.22 -55.85 18.75
C ALA A 241 -6.06 -57.25 18.11
N GLN A 242 -6.61 -57.49 16.92
CA GLN A 242 -6.49 -58.75 16.15
C GLN A 242 -5.29 -58.78 15.21
#